data_AF-A0A7C5SIY1-F1
#
_entry.id   AF-A0A7C5SIY1-F1
#
_cell.length_a   1.000
_cell.length_b   1.000
_cell.length_c   1.000
_cell.angle_alpha   90.00
_cell.angle_beta   90.00
_cell.angle_gamma   90.00
#
_symmetry.space_group_name_H-M   'P 1'
#
loop_
_entity.id
_entity.type
_entity.pdbx_description
1 polymer ?
#
loop_
_entity_poly.entity_id
_entity_poly.type
_entity_poly.pdbx_seq_one_letter_code
_entity_poly.pdbx_strand_id
1 'polypeptide(L)'
;MPAWISVGLIGVSFVLTLIAYLGWDGHSVIHTRLWEWIGLSWGDHPGQTLSSGFAFYFDGLSLLWMLFVTGLAALIGLYASEYMDHDVGPGYCRFFAAFNLFVFSMSCLVMGDSLLMLFLGWEGVGLCSYLLIGYFYKK
;
A
#
# COMPACT_ATOMS: atom_id res chain seq x y z
N MET A 1 -22.41 -9.32 5.53
CA MET A 1 -21.83 -8.46 6.59
C MET A 1 -20.34 -8.68 6.92
N PRO A 2 -19.40 -9.02 6.00
CA PRO A 2 -17.98 -9.17 6.40
C PRO A 2 -17.04 -7.96 6.16
N ALA A 3 -17.39 -6.92 5.39
CA ALA A 3 -16.39 -5.89 5.03
C ALA A 3 -16.27 -4.67 5.97
N TRP A 4 -17.13 -4.54 6.97
CA TRP A 4 -17.10 -3.39 7.90
C TRP A 4 -15.76 -3.31 8.66
N ILE A 5 -15.14 -4.46 8.92
CA ILE A 5 -13.82 -4.55 9.57
C ILE A 5 -12.74 -3.95 8.67
N SER A 6 -12.75 -4.28 7.37
CA SER A 6 -11.79 -3.73 6.38
C SER A 6 -11.93 -2.22 6.25
N VAL A 7 -13.16 -1.73 6.13
CA VAL A 7 -13.44 -0.28 6.01
C VAL A 7 -13.03 0.45 7.28
N GLY A 8 -13.33 -0.12 8.46
CA GLY A 8 -12.90 0.41 9.74
C GLY A 8 -11.38 0.48 9.87
N LEU A 9 -10.66 -0.56 9.47
CA LEU A 9 -9.19 -0.61 9.47
C LEU A 9 -8.58 0.44 8.54
N ILE A 10 -9.13 0.62 7.33
CA ILE A 10 -8.66 1.64 6.40
C ILE A 10 -8.94 3.05 6.95
N GLY A 11 -10.10 3.24 7.58
CA GLY A 11 -10.43 4.50 8.27
C GLY A 11 -9.45 4.81 9.42
N VAL A 12 -9.08 3.79 10.22
CA VAL A 12 -8.05 3.93 11.26
C VAL A 12 -6.70 4.26 10.64
N SER A 13 -6.32 3.62 9.53
CA SER A 13 -5.07 3.92 8.81
C SER A 13 -5.03 5.37 8.31
N PHE A 14 -6.16 5.89 7.79
CA PHE A 14 -6.28 7.29 7.40
C PHE A 14 -6.09 8.25 8.59
N VAL A 15 -6.73 7.96 9.73
CA VAL A 15 -6.57 8.78 10.95
C VAL A 15 -5.12 8.75 11.43
N LEU A 16 -4.47 7.58 11.46
CA LEU A 16 -3.06 7.47 11.84
C LEU A 16 -2.15 8.27 10.90
N THR A 17 -2.41 8.19 9.59
CA THR A 17 -1.66 8.95 8.57
C THR A 17 -1.88 10.47 8.73
N LEU A 18 -3.10 10.90 9.05
CA LEU A 18 -3.42 12.30 9.32
C LEU A 18 -2.67 12.81 10.56
N ILE A 19 -2.65 12.03 11.65
CA ILE A 19 -1.90 12.38 12.87
C ILE A 19 -0.40 12.48 12.56
N ALA A 20 0.15 11.53 11.80
CA ALA A 20 1.56 11.55 11.39
C ALA A 20 1.91 12.78 10.54
N TYR A 21 0.99 13.21 9.66
CA TYR A 21 1.15 14.42 8.87
C TYR A 21 1.08 15.70 9.71
N LEU A 22 0.16 15.79 10.67
CA LEU A 22 0.03 16.95 11.55
C LEU A 22 1.17 17.08 12.56
N GLY A 23 1.78 15.96 12.96
CA GLY A 23 2.94 15.93 13.86
C GLY A 23 4.29 16.08 13.16
N TRP A 24 4.31 16.37 11.85
CA TRP A 24 5.55 16.47 11.08
C TRP A 24 6.18 17.87 11.17
N ASP A 25 7.34 17.98 11.82
CA ASP A 25 8.07 19.24 12.03
C ASP A 25 8.85 19.77 10.80
N GLY A 26 8.63 19.19 9.63
CA GLY A 26 9.17 19.64 8.34
C GLY A 26 10.61 19.23 8.04
N HIS A 27 11.36 18.74 9.03
CA HIS A 27 12.81 18.52 8.92
C HIS A 27 13.27 17.07 9.19
N SER A 28 12.41 16.21 9.74
CA SER A 28 12.78 14.85 10.12
C SER A 28 12.46 13.85 9.01
N VAL A 29 13.44 13.52 8.18
CA VAL A 29 13.34 12.39 7.25
C VAL A 29 13.60 11.11 8.06
N ILE A 30 12.56 10.29 8.23
CA ILE A 30 12.69 9.02 8.97
C ILE A 30 13.01 7.92 7.95
N HIS A 31 14.29 7.57 7.86
CA HIS A 31 14.74 6.38 7.15
C HIS A 31 14.73 5.19 8.09
N THR A 32 13.77 4.27 7.90
CA THR A 32 13.75 3.03 8.69
C THR A 32 14.17 1.88 7.79
N ARG A 33 15.44 1.46 7.86
CA ARG A 33 15.86 0.18 7.26
C ARG A 33 15.39 -0.94 8.18
N LEU A 34 14.46 -1.76 7.70
CA LEU A 34 13.95 -2.91 8.47
C LEU A 34 14.91 -4.09 8.37
N TRP A 35 15.26 -4.48 7.15
CA TRP A 35 16.06 -5.68 6.85
C TRP A 35 16.85 -5.43 5.55
N GLU A 36 18.03 -6.03 5.39
CA GLU A 36 18.79 -6.06 4.13
C GLU A 36 18.34 -7.21 3.19
N TRP A 37 17.45 -6.94 2.24
CA TRP A 37 16.71 -7.99 1.51
C TRP A 37 17.64 -8.77 0.58
N ILE A 38 18.46 -8.06 -0.18
CA ILE A 38 19.44 -8.64 -1.09
C ILE A 38 20.77 -7.95 -0.82
N GLY A 39 21.76 -8.73 -0.38
CA GLY A 39 23.15 -8.32 -0.28
C GLY A 39 23.99 -9.20 -1.21
N LEU A 40 24.10 -8.81 -2.48
CA LEU A 40 24.93 -9.52 -3.45
C LEU A 40 26.24 -8.77 -3.61
N SER A 41 27.33 -9.37 -3.11
CA SER A 41 28.70 -8.95 -3.41
C SER A 41 29.28 -9.93 -4.42
N TRP A 42 29.59 -9.44 -5.63
CA TRP A 42 30.20 -10.23 -6.70
C TRP A 42 31.67 -9.85 -6.96
N GLY A 43 32.31 -9.14 -6.01
CA GLY A 43 33.76 -8.91 -5.94
C GLY A 43 34.14 -7.78 -4.98
N ASP A 44 35.44 -7.51 -4.83
CA ASP A 44 36.01 -6.61 -3.81
C ASP A 44 36.04 -5.11 -4.21
N HIS A 45 35.52 -4.76 -5.40
CA HIS A 45 35.52 -3.37 -5.87
C HIS A 45 34.28 -2.58 -5.37
N PRO A 46 34.40 -1.26 -5.11
CA PRO A 46 33.36 -0.40 -4.54
C PRO A 46 32.20 -0.04 -5.51
N GLY A 47 31.74 -1.03 -6.26
CA GLY A 47 30.57 -0.98 -7.16
C GLY A 47 30.03 -2.37 -7.52
N GLN A 48 30.60 -3.45 -6.95
CA GLN A 48 30.19 -4.84 -7.17
C GLN A 48 29.32 -5.37 -6.03
N THR A 49 28.79 -4.47 -5.20
CA THR A 49 27.90 -4.75 -4.08
C THR A 49 26.52 -4.16 -4.34
N LEU A 50 25.55 -5.01 -4.66
CA LEU A 50 24.14 -4.64 -4.68
C LEU A 50 23.55 -4.94 -3.30
N SER A 51 23.48 -3.91 -2.45
CA SER A 51 22.76 -3.95 -1.17
C SER A 51 21.42 -3.24 -1.37
N SER A 52 20.33 -4.01 -1.41
CA SER A 52 18.98 -3.49 -1.38
C SER A 52 18.32 -3.82 -0.06
N GLY A 53 18.15 -2.79 0.76
CA GLY A 53 17.38 -2.88 1.98
C GLY A 53 15.88 -2.77 1.72
N PHE A 54 15.11 -3.53 2.48
CA PHE A 54 13.72 -3.21 2.73
C PHE A 54 13.71 -2.02 3.69
N ALA A 55 13.63 -0.83 3.10
CA ALA A 55 13.71 0.44 3.81
C ALA A 55 12.47 1.27 3.49
N PHE A 56 11.93 1.88 4.53
CA PHE A 56 10.84 2.83 4.42
C PHE A 56 11.37 4.25 4.53
N TYR A 57 11.05 5.04 3.51
CA TYR A 57 11.36 6.46 3.43
C TYR A 57 10.11 7.25 3.78
N PHE A 58 10.13 7.85 4.97
CA PHE A 58 9.14 8.85 5.33
C PHE A 58 9.76 10.22 5.10
N ASP A 59 9.13 10.98 4.20
CA ASP A 59 9.37 12.40 3.93
C ASP A 59 8.02 13.12 3.81
N GLY A 60 8.01 14.45 3.89
CA GLY A 60 6.78 15.26 3.83
C GLY A 60 5.99 15.03 2.55
N LEU A 61 6.68 14.78 1.43
CA LEU A 61 6.04 14.41 0.17
C LEU A 61 5.40 13.02 0.25
N SER A 62 6.09 12.01 0.79
CA SER A 62 5.55 10.65 0.95
C SER A 62 4.35 10.62 1.90
N LEU A 63 4.37 11.41 2.96
CA LEU A 63 3.21 11.54 3.86
C LEU A 63 2.00 12.17 3.18
N LEU A 64 2.21 13.22 2.38
CA LEU A 64 1.14 13.83 1.60
C LEU A 64 0.50 12.79 0.67
N TRP A 65 1.30 12.00 -0.04
CA TRP A 65 0.80 10.94 -0.90
C TRP A 65 0.11 9.82 -0.12
N MET A 66 0.61 9.43 1.05
CA MET A 66 -0.08 8.46 1.90
C MET A 66 -1.45 8.97 2.37
N LEU A 67 -1.59 10.27 2.63
CA LEU A 67 -2.86 10.88 3.01
C LEU A 67 -3.87 10.77 1.86
N PHE A 68 -3.44 11.02 0.62
CA PHE A 68 -4.26 10.78 -0.56
C PHE A 68 -4.65 9.31 -0.72
N VAL A 69 -3.70 8.39 -0.60
CA VAL A 69 -3.96 6.94 -0.80
C VAL A 69 -4.90 6.39 0.26
N THR A 70 -4.62 6.64 1.55
CA THR A 70 -5.47 6.15 2.65
C THR A 70 -6.82 6.85 2.69
N GLY A 71 -6.87 8.14 2.33
CA GLY A 71 -8.10 8.91 2.23
C GLY A 71 -9.01 8.41 1.11
N LEU A 72 -8.51 8.30 -0.13
CA LEU A 72 -9.28 7.73 -1.24
C LEU A 72 -9.69 6.29 -0.92
N ALA A 73 -8.80 5.49 -0.33
CA ALA A 73 -9.13 4.12 0.07
C ALA A 73 -10.29 4.08 1.08
N ALA A 74 -10.33 4.97 2.06
CA ALA A 74 -11.42 5.02 3.02
C ALA A 74 -12.76 5.38 2.34
N LEU A 75 -12.77 6.40 1.47
CA LEU A 75 -13.96 6.80 0.73
C LEU A 75 -14.45 5.70 -0.23
N ILE A 76 -13.54 5.10 -1.01
CA ILE A 76 -13.86 4.02 -1.94
C ILE A 76 -14.35 2.79 -1.18
N GLY A 77 -13.74 2.47 -0.04
CA GLY A 77 -14.15 1.35 0.82
C GLY A 77 -15.55 1.55 1.38
N LEU A 78 -15.89 2.75 1.85
CA LEU A 78 -17.24 3.10 2.29
C LEU A 78 -18.25 2.98 1.15
N TYR A 79 -17.96 3.61 0.01
CA TYR A 79 -18.82 3.55 -1.17
C TYR A 79 -19.03 2.12 -1.66
N ALA A 80 -17.96 1.32 -1.76
CA ALA A 80 -18.05 -0.07 -2.20
C ALA A 80 -18.81 -0.96 -1.22
N SER A 81 -18.73 -0.68 0.09
CA SER A 81 -19.49 -1.40 1.11
C SER A 81 -20.99 -1.19 0.96
N GLU A 82 -21.42 0.04 0.71
CA GLU A 82 -22.84 0.37 0.49
C GLU A 82 -23.30 -0.10 -0.91
N TYR A 83 -22.49 0.13 -1.94
CA TYR A 83 -22.80 -0.28 -3.29
C TYR A 83 -22.95 -1.79 -3.41
N MET A 84 -22.08 -2.62 -2.82
CA MET A 84 -22.17 -4.08 -2.96
C MET A 84 -23.09 -4.76 -1.93
N ASP A 85 -23.84 -4.00 -1.14
CA ASP A 85 -24.79 -4.57 -0.16
C ASP A 85 -25.95 -5.33 -0.83
N HIS A 86 -26.23 -5.05 -2.10
CA HIS A 86 -27.25 -5.77 -2.88
C HIS A 86 -26.76 -7.12 -3.44
N ASP A 87 -25.45 -7.40 -3.43
CA ASP A 87 -24.84 -8.57 -4.09
C ASP A 87 -23.90 -9.32 -3.12
N VAL A 88 -24.42 -9.64 -1.93
CA VAL A 88 -23.71 -10.33 -0.83
C VAL A 88 -23.50 -11.82 -1.14
N GLY A 89 -22.89 -12.11 -2.29
CA GLY A 89 -22.46 -13.43 -2.69
C GLY A 89 -20.98 -13.69 -2.36
N PRO A 90 -20.44 -14.86 -2.76
CA PRO A 90 -19.02 -15.21 -2.59
C PRO A 90 -18.04 -14.30 -3.35
N GLY A 91 -18.54 -13.49 -4.30
CA GLY A 91 -17.75 -12.43 -4.94
C GLY A 91 -17.32 -11.35 -3.95
N TYR A 92 -18.21 -10.91 -3.07
CA TYR A 92 -17.99 -9.77 -2.17
C TYR A 92 -16.67 -9.84 -1.39
N CYS A 93 -16.35 -11.02 -0.81
CA CYS A 93 -15.10 -11.23 -0.08
C CYS A 93 -13.85 -11.15 -0.98
N ARG A 94 -13.94 -11.59 -2.24
CA ARG A 94 -12.84 -11.53 -3.21
C ARG A 94 -12.55 -10.09 -3.62
N PHE A 95 -13.60 -9.31 -3.85
CA PHE A 95 -13.47 -7.88 -4.16
C PHE A 95 -12.78 -7.15 -3.02
N PHE A 96 -13.26 -7.32 -1.78
CA PHE A 96 -12.66 -6.66 -0.62
C PHE A 96 -11.25 -7.15 -0.31
N ALA A 97 -10.92 -8.42 -0.54
CA ALA A 97 -9.55 -8.91 -0.41
C ALA A 97 -8.62 -8.24 -1.43
N ALA A 98 -9.03 -8.17 -2.70
CA ALA A 98 -8.25 -7.53 -3.75
C ALA A 98 -8.12 -6.00 -3.53
N PHE A 99 -9.16 -5.37 -3.00
CA PHE A 99 -9.14 -3.96 -2.62
C PHE A 99 -8.16 -3.67 -1.47
N ASN A 100 -8.19 -4.46 -0.39
CA ASN A 100 -7.21 -4.31 0.70
C ASN A 100 -5.78 -4.55 0.21
N LEU A 101 -5.57 -5.53 -0.68
CA LEU A 101 -4.26 -5.78 -1.29
C LEU A 101 -3.80 -4.60 -2.16
N PHE A 102 -4.72 -3.95 -2.88
CA PHE A 102 -4.43 -2.74 -3.66
C PHE A 102 -3.95 -1.60 -2.76
N VAL A 103 -4.67 -1.34 -1.65
CA VAL A 103 -4.31 -0.30 -0.69
C VAL A 103 -2.95 -0.59 -0.04
N PHE A 104 -2.70 -1.85 0.31
CA PHE A 104 -1.40 -2.29 0.83
C PHE A 104 -0.27 -2.07 -0.17
N SER A 105 -0.44 -2.52 -1.42
CA SER A 105 0.57 -2.37 -2.47
C SER A 105 0.87 -0.90 -2.76
N MET A 106 -0.16 -0.05 -2.79
CA MET A 106 0.01 1.37 -3.03
C MET A 106 0.72 2.06 -1.86
N SER A 107 0.44 1.65 -0.61
CA SER A 107 1.15 2.15 0.56
C SER A 107 2.64 1.75 0.54
N CYS A 108 2.95 0.50 0.17
CA CYS A 108 4.32 0.05 -0.03
C CYS A 108 5.05 0.82 -1.14
N LEU A 109 4.36 1.15 -2.23
CA LEU A 109 4.93 1.91 -3.35
C LEU A 109 5.32 3.34 -2.91
N VAL A 110 4.46 4.01 -2.16
CA VAL A 110 4.71 5.39 -1.68
C VAL A 110 5.82 5.43 -0.63
N MET A 111 5.93 4.40 0.21
CA MET A 111 6.93 4.32 1.28
C MET A 111 8.28 3.75 0.82
N GLY A 112 8.38 3.23 -0.40
CA GLY A 112 9.57 2.52 -0.86
C GLY A 112 10.76 3.44 -1.08
N ASP A 113 11.86 3.18 -0.36
CA ASP A 113 13.15 3.88 -0.52
C ASP A 113 14.04 3.24 -1.61
N SER A 114 13.74 2.00 -2.01
CA SER A 114 14.56 1.24 -2.96
C SER A 114 13.82 0.91 -4.25
N LEU A 115 14.56 0.84 -5.37
CA LEU A 115 14.00 0.45 -6.68
C LEU A 115 13.28 -0.90 -6.63
N LEU A 116 13.76 -1.84 -5.81
CA LEU A 116 13.11 -3.14 -5.61
C LEU A 116 11.78 -3.02 -4.87
N MET A 117 11.68 -2.15 -3.87
CA MET A 117 10.43 -1.89 -3.16
C MET A 117 9.40 -1.20 -4.07
N LEU A 118 9.86 -0.24 -4.87
CA LEU A 118 9.03 0.42 -5.88
C LEU A 118 8.53 -0.58 -6.93
N PHE A 119 9.41 -1.45 -7.43
CA PHE A 119 9.03 -2.51 -8.38
C PHE A 119 8.02 -3.48 -7.78
N LEU A 120 8.21 -3.91 -6.53
CA LEU A 120 7.28 -4.80 -5.83
C LEU A 120 5.91 -4.15 -5.63
N GLY A 121 5.88 -2.87 -5.22
CA GLY A 121 4.63 -2.11 -5.10
C GLY A 121 3.94 -1.91 -6.46
N TRP A 122 4.72 -1.71 -7.52
CA TRP A 122 4.23 -1.52 -8.88
C TRP A 122 3.55 -2.78 -9.42
N GLU A 123 4.23 -3.93 -9.34
CA GLU A 123 3.70 -5.22 -9.78
C GLU A 123 2.48 -5.64 -8.95
N GLY A 124 2.49 -5.36 -7.64
CA GLY A 124 1.36 -5.63 -6.77
C GLY A 124 0.11 -4.83 -7.16
N VAL A 125 0.25 -3.56 -7.57
CA VAL A 125 -0.86 -2.75 -8.10
C VAL A 125 -1.39 -3.33 -9.41
N GLY A 126 -0.51 -3.79 -10.30
CA GLY A 126 -0.88 -4.48 -11.54
C GLY A 126 -1.67 -5.78 -11.29
N LEU A 127 -1.21 -6.61 -10.36
CA LEU A 127 -1.89 -7.85 -9.96
C LEU A 127 -3.27 -7.57 -9.36
N CYS A 128 -3.38 -6.56 -8.50
CA CYS A 128 -4.66 -6.16 -7.92
C CYS A 128 -5.64 -5.68 -8.99
N SER A 129 -5.18 -4.89 -9.96
CA SER A 129 -6.01 -4.44 -11.09
C SER A 129 -6.61 -5.62 -11.85
N TYR A 130 -5.79 -6.65 -12.13
CA TYR A 130 -6.27 -7.88 -12.77
C TYR A 130 -7.34 -8.61 -11.92
N LEU A 131 -7.13 -8.72 -10.60
CA LEU A 131 -8.07 -9.38 -9.70
C LEU A 131 -9.40 -8.61 -9.56
N LEU A 132 -9.37 -7.27 -9.57
CA LEU A 132 -10.57 -6.44 -9.52
C LEU A 132 -11.35 -6.49 -10.84
N ILE A 133 -10.68 -6.40 -11.98
CA ILE A 133 -11.33 -6.48 -13.30
C ILE A 133 -11.88 -7.90 -13.54
N GLY A 134 -11.14 -8.93 -13.12
CA GLY A 134 -11.54 -10.33 -13.17
C GLY A 134 -12.67 -10.71 -12.20
N TYR A 135 -13.25 -9.76 -11.46
CA TYR A 135 -14.38 -9.99 -10.58
C TYR A 135 -15.59 -10.57 -11.34
N PHE A 136 -15.91 -10.04 -12.50
CA PHE A 136 -16.96 -10.55 -13.41
C PHE A 136 -16.41 -11.56 -14.42
N TYR A 137 -15.67 -12.58 -13.95
CA TYR A 137 -15.18 -13.65 -14.85
C TYR A 137 -16.32 -14.51 -15.41
N LYS A 138 -17.45 -14.60 -14.70
CA LYS A 138 -18.69 -15.20 -15.23
C LYS A 138 -19.52 -14.13 -15.94
N LYS A 139 -19.15 -13.84 -17.18
CA LYS A 139 -20.09 -13.45 -18.22
C LYS A 139 -20.01 -14.48 -19.33
#